data_AF-A0A2M9WBX2-F1
#
_entry.id   AF-A0A2M9WBX2-F1
#
_cell.length_a   1.000
_cell.length_b   1.000
_cell.length_c   1.000
_cell.angle_alpha   90.00
_cell.angle_beta   90.00
_cell.angle_gamma   90.00
#
_symmetry.space_group_name_H-M   'P 1'
#
loop_
_entity.id
_entity.type
_entity.pdbx_description
1 polymer ?
#
loop_
_entity_poly.entity_id
_entity_poly.type
_entity_poly.pdbx_seq_one_letter_code
_entity_poly.pdbx_strand_id
1 'polypeptide(L)' 'MDDVDLAQEREEAHLAASMSARIPRLVSRNGNCIWCADEPIVAATAFCSAECGEDYHKHKREMKQRITGDLMT' A
#
# COMPACT_ATOMS: atom_id res chain seq x y z
N MET A 1 18.71 -29.49 -14.52
CA MET A 1 18.29 -28.41 -13.62
C MET A 1 18.92 -28.72 -12.30
N ASP A 2 19.98 -28.01 -11.97
CA ASP A 2 20.68 -28.17 -10.70
C ASP A 2 20.05 -27.27 -9.62
N ASP A 3 20.59 -27.33 -8.41
CA ASP A 3 20.07 -26.55 -7.29
C ASP A 3 20.23 -25.03 -7.51
N VAL A 4 21.19 -24.62 -8.33
CA VAL A 4 21.44 -23.21 -8.67
C VAL A 4 20.36 -22.71 -9.62
N ASP A 5 20.01 -23.51 -10.64
CA ASP A 5 18.90 -23.21 -11.56
C ASP A 5 17.57 -23.03 -10.80
N LEU A 6 17.29 -23.93 -9.86
CA LEU A 6 16.06 -23.87 -9.04
C LEU A 6 16.05 -22.66 -8.09
N ALA A 7 17.19 -22.28 -7.54
CA ALA A 7 17.31 -21.10 -6.70
C ALA A 7 17.05 -19.82 -7.51
N GLN A 8 17.62 -19.72 -8.72
CA GLN A 8 17.43 -18.56 -9.58
C GLN A 8 15.97 -18.40 -10.02
N GLU A 9 15.30 -19.49 -10.41
CA GLU A 9 13.90 -19.45 -10.80
C GLU A 9 12.99 -18.93 -9.68
N ARG A 10 13.28 -19.30 -8.42
CA ARG A 10 12.55 -18.80 -7.26
C ARG A 10 12.74 -17.30 -7.07
N GLU A 11 13.98 -16.82 -7.18
CA GLU A 11 14.26 -15.38 -7.05
C GLU A 11 13.59 -14.57 -8.15
N GLU A 12 13.64 -15.05 -9.40
CA GLU A 12 12.93 -14.42 -10.52
C GLU A 12 11.42 -14.38 -10.30
N ALA A 13 10.84 -15.49 -9.81
CA ALA A 13 9.42 -15.55 -9.44
C ALA A 13 9.07 -14.59 -8.30
N HIS A 14 9.91 -14.50 -7.26
CA HIS A 14 9.73 -13.55 -6.16
C HIS A 14 9.80 -12.10 -6.63
N LEU A 15 10.75 -11.76 -7.51
CA LEU A 15 10.88 -10.44 -8.09
C LEU A 15 9.66 -10.10 -8.95
N ALA A 16 9.22 -11.00 -9.82
CA ALA A 16 8.03 -10.79 -10.66
C ALA A 16 6.76 -10.61 -9.82
N ALA A 17 6.59 -11.41 -8.76
CA ALA A 17 5.49 -11.27 -7.81
C ALA A 17 5.53 -9.91 -7.09
N SER A 18 6.71 -9.45 -6.65
CA SER A 18 6.85 -8.16 -5.97
C SER A 18 6.53 -6.97 -6.88
N MET A 19 6.92 -7.05 -8.16
CA MET A 19 6.67 -6.01 -9.16
C MET A 19 5.20 -5.93 -9.53
N SER A 20 4.56 -7.08 -9.73
CA SER A 20 3.13 -7.17 -10.05
C SER A 20 2.22 -6.78 -8.87
N ALA A 21 2.64 -7.03 -7.63
CA ALA A 21 1.89 -6.67 -6.43
C ALA A 21 1.99 -5.18 -6.03
N ARG A 22 2.69 -4.35 -6.82
CA ARG A 22 2.78 -2.90 -6.55
C ARG A 22 1.40 -2.26 -6.61
N ILE A 23 0.96 -1.74 -5.48
CA ILE A 23 -0.34 -1.07 -5.35
C ILE A 23 -0.29 0.27 -6.08
N PRO A 24 -1.28 0.61 -6.94
CA PRO A 24 -1.37 1.92 -7.56
C PRO A 24 -1.30 3.05 -6.54
N ARG A 25 -0.71 4.19 -6.93
CA ARG A 25 -0.67 5.37 -6.08
C ARG A 25 -2.10 5.82 -5.76
N LEU A 26 -2.32 6.22 -4.51
CA LEU A 26 -3.59 6.78 -4.07
C LEU A 26 -3.81 8.12 -4.80
N VAL A 27 -5.01 8.35 -5.32
CA VAL A 27 -5.38 9.59 -6.02
C VAL A 27 -6.66 10.14 -5.40
N SER A 28 -6.69 11.44 -5.11
CA SER A 28 -7.92 12.10 -4.66
C SER A 28 -8.91 12.24 -5.81
N ARG A 29 -10.19 11.97 -5.55
CA ARG A 29 -11.26 12.04 -6.55
C ARG A 29 -11.80 13.46 -6.76
N ASN A 30 -11.72 14.31 -5.75
CA ASN A 30 -12.33 15.65 -5.73
C ASN A 30 -11.30 16.77 -5.57
N GLY A 31 -10.01 16.45 -5.47
CA GLY A 31 -8.94 17.43 -5.24
C GLY A 31 -8.71 17.76 -3.76
N ASN A 32 -9.47 17.17 -2.85
CA ASN A 32 -9.28 17.32 -1.40
C ASN A 32 -8.57 16.11 -0.79
N CYS A 33 -7.94 16.32 0.36
CA CYS A 33 -7.28 15.29 1.14
C CYS A 33 -8.22 14.11 1.40
N ILE A 34 -7.76 12.88 1.13
CA ILE A 34 -8.58 11.68 1.35
C ILE A 34 -8.84 11.42 2.84
N TRP A 35 -7.97 11.92 3.72
CA TRP A 35 -8.07 11.70 5.16
C TRP A 35 -8.99 12.72 5.84
N CYS A 36 -8.67 14.02 5.77
CA CYS A 36 -9.47 15.04 6.43
C CYS A 36 -10.66 15.54 5.58
N ALA A 37 -10.66 15.34 4.26
CA ALA A 37 -11.68 15.82 3.30
C ALA A 37 -11.85 17.35 3.18
N ASP A 38 -11.29 18.13 4.11
CA ASP A 38 -11.50 19.57 4.20
C ASP A 38 -10.49 20.39 3.38
N GLU A 39 -9.22 19.97 3.39
CA GLU A 39 -8.14 20.73 2.77
C GLU A 39 -7.77 20.21 1.36
N PRO A 40 -7.29 21.09 0.46
CA PRO A 40 -6.83 20.68 -0.86
C PRO A 40 -5.57 19.80 -0.78
N ILE A 41 -5.41 18.88 -1.74
CA ILE A 41 -4.21 18.05 -1.83
C ILE A 41 -2.98 18.87 -2.21
N VAL A 42 -1.81 18.44 -1.72
CA VAL A 42 -0.52 18.88 -2.26
C VAL A 42 -0.31 18.21 -3.62
N ALA A 43 0.24 18.96 -4.58
CA ALA A 43 0.45 18.48 -5.96
C ALA A 43 1.11 17.09 -6.01
N ALA A 44 0.56 16.20 -6.85
CA ALA A 44 0.98 14.81 -7.01
C ALA A 44 0.86 13.91 -5.76
N THR A 45 0.13 14.36 -4.74
CA THR A 45 -0.21 13.56 -3.55
C THR A 45 -1.73 13.39 -3.42
N ALA A 46 -2.16 12.53 -2.49
CA ALA A 46 -3.57 12.35 -2.14
C ALA A 46 -3.97 13.04 -0.83
N PHE A 47 -3.07 13.82 -0.24
CA PHE A 47 -3.21 14.36 1.11
C PHE A 47 -2.84 15.84 1.15
N CYS A 48 -3.39 16.59 2.11
CA CYS A 48 -3.03 18.00 2.34
C CYS A 48 -1.67 18.14 3.05
N SER A 49 -1.22 17.10 3.77
CA SER A 49 0.04 17.10 4.50
C SER A 49 0.63 15.69 4.61
N ALA A 50 1.91 15.61 4.99
CA ALA A 50 2.57 14.34 5.29
C ALA A 50 1.89 13.62 6.48
N GLU A 51 1.49 14.37 7.51
CA GLU A 51 0.81 13.84 8.70
C GLU A 51 -0.51 13.14 8.33
N CYS A 52 -1.34 13.77 7.49
CA CYS A 52 -2.57 13.15 7.01
C CYS A 52 -2.32 11.85 6.23
N GLY A 53 -1.22 11.81 5.46
CA GLY A 53 -0.80 10.59 4.76
C GLY A 53 -0.39 9.48 5.72
N GLU A 54 0.42 9.81 6.72
CA GLU A 54 0.88 8.86 7.74
C GLU A 54 -0.28 8.29 8.56
N ASP A 55 -1.20 9.15 9.00
CA ASP A 55 -2.40 8.75 9.75
C ASP A 55 -3.30 7.83 8.93
N TYR A 56 -3.56 8.17 7.66
CA TYR A 56 -4.32 7.31 6.76
C TYR A 56 -3.66 5.94 6.62
N HIS A 57 -2.34 5.89 6.42
CA HIS A 57 -1.61 4.64 6.26
C HIS A 57 -1.58 3.81 7.56
N LYS A 58 -1.44 4.46 8.71
CA LYS A 58 -1.53 3.81 10.03
C LYS A 58 -2.92 3.21 10.24
N HIS A 59 -3.97 4.00 10.06
CA HIS A 59 -5.35 3.55 10.18
C HIS A 59 -5.66 2.37 9.24
N LYS A 60 -5.20 2.43 7.98
CA LYS A 60 -5.37 1.33 7.02
C LYS A 60 -4.66 0.04 7.45
N ARG A 61 -3.45 0.14 8.04
CA ARG A 61 -2.73 -1.02 8.59
C ARG A 61 -3.47 -1.62 9.79
N GLU A 62 -3.92 -0.77 10.71
CA GLU A 62 -4.67 -1.19 11.90
C GLU A 62 -5.98 -1.87 11.53
N MET A 63 -6.75 -1.31 10.59
CA MET A 63 -8.00 -1.92 10.11
C MET A 63 -7.76 -3.28 9.44
N LYS A 64 -6.70 -3.41 8.64
CA LYS A 64 -6.33 -4.71 8.06
C LYS A 64 -5.99 -5.74 9.13
N GLN A 65 -5.25 -5.34 10.16
CA GLN A 65 -4.89 -6.23 11.27
C GLN A 65 -6.12 -6.65 12.08
N ARG A 66 -7.07 -5.74 12.34
CA ARG A 66 -8.33 -6.05 13.02
C ARG A 66 -9.16 -7.08 12.27
N ILE A 67 -9.33 -6.93 10.95
CA ILE A 67 -10.06 -7.90 10.12
C ILE A 67 -9.40 -9.29 10.16
N THR A 68 -8.07 -9.34 10.24
CA THR A 68 -7.35 -10.63 10.26
C THR A 68 -7.44 -11.32 11.63
N GLY A 69 -7.55 -10.55 12.72
CA GLY A 69 -7.71 -11.07 14.08
C GLY A 69 -9.10 -11.66 14.37
N ASP A 70 -10.16 -11.04 13.81
CA ASP A 70 -11.54 -11.54 13.97
C ASP A 70 -11.81 -12.84 13.19
N LEU A 71 -11.01 -13.16 12.17
CA LEU A 71 -11.10 -14.42 11.40
C LEU A 71 -10.35 -15.59 12.06
N MET A 72 -9.69 -15.36 13.21
CA MET A 72 -8.90 -16.35 13.95
C MET A 72 -9.49 -16.71 15.33
N THR A 73 -10.72 -16.28 15.65
CA THR A 73 -11.48 -16.70 16.84
C THR A 73 -12.71 -17.50 16.42
#